data_AF-A0A849RJC2-F1
#
_entry.id   AF-A0A849RJC2-F1
#
_cell.length_a   1.000
_cell.length_b   1.000
_cell.length_c   1.000
_cell.angle_alpha   90.00
_cell.angle_beta   90.00
_cell.angle_gamma   90.00
#
_symmetry.space_group_name_H-M   'P 1'
#
loop_
_entity.id
_entity.type
_entity.pdbx_description
1 polymer ?
#
loop_
_entity_poly.entity_id
_entity_poly.type
_entity_poly.pdbx_seq_one_letter_code
_entity_poly.pdbx_strand_id
1 'polypeptide(L)' 'MKLPRKQAVVLRDAIAQWKQDGVIQEAQATTLAATIEVQYFDWRKLAKH' A
#
# COMPACT_ATOMS: atom_id res chain seq x y z
N MET A 1 -3.46 -7.41 -0.55
CA MET A 1 -4.00 -6.72 -1.75
C MET A 1 -2.85 -6.35 -2.66
N LYS A 2 -2.89 -6.78 -3.93
CA LYS A 2 -1.85 -6.49 -4.92
C LYS A 2 -2.06 -5.10 -5.49
N LEU A 3 -1.19 -4.17 -5.12
CA LEU A 3 -1.28 -2.77 -5.51
C LEU A 3 -0.03 -2.35 -6.30
N PRO A 4 -0.17 -1.61 -7.41
CA PRO A 4 0.96 -0.96 -8.05
C PRO A 4 1.70 -0.05 -7.06
N ARG A 5 3.02 0.03 -7.16
CA ARG A 5 3.89 0.79 -6.23
C ARG A 5 3.38 2.20 -5.91
N LYS A 6 2.89 2.94 -6.91
CA LYS A 6 2.34 4.30 -6.71
C LYS A 6 1.11 4.32 -5.79
N GLN A 7 0.20 3.37 -5.96
CA GLN A 7 -1.00 3.26 -5.13
C GLN A 7 -0.65 2.80 -3.70
N ALA A 8 0.36 1.91 -3.58
CA ALA A 8 0.85 1.50 -2.27
C ALA A 8 1.47 2.64 -1.46
N VAL A 9 2.15 3.60 -2.11
CA VAL A 9 2.66 4.81 -1.45
C VAL A 9 1.51 5.66 -0.92
N VAL A 10 0.52 5.97 -1.76
CA VAL A 10 -0.66 6.77 -1.35
C VAL A 10 -1.39 6.14 -0.17
N LEU A 11 -1.58 4.82 -0.18
CA LEU A 11 -2.23 4.12 0.93
C LEU A 11 -1.40 4.14 2.22
N ARG A 12 -0.07 4.03 2.14
CA ARG A 12 0.80 4.14 3.31
C ARG A 12 0.75 5.54 3.92
N ASP A 13 0.76 6.57 3.09
CA ASP A 13 0.66 7.95 3.53
C ASP A 13 -0.70 8.24 4.19
N ALA A 14 -1.79 7.73 3.60
CA ALA A 14 -3.13 7.84 4.18
C ALA A 14 -3.24 7.13 5.53
N ILE A 15 -2.71 5.91 5.67
CA ILE A 15 -2.69 5.16 6.94
C ILE A 15 -1.89 5.92 8.01
N ALA A 16 -0.76 6.53 7.64
CA ALA A 16 0.03 7.34 8.55
C ALA A 16 -0.74 8.58 9.02
N GLN A 17 -1.43 9.27 8.11
CA GLN A 17 -2.24 10.43 8.44
C GLN A 17 -3.42 10.05 9.35
N TRP A 18 -4.15 8.97 9.04
CA TRP A 18 -5.25 8.49 9.89
C TRP A 18 -4.82 8.06 11.28
N LYS A 19 -3.59 7.56 11.43
CA LYS A 19 -3.00 7.28 12.74
C LYS A 19 -2.75 8.59 13.52
N GLN A 20 -2.21 9.61 12.86
CA GLN A 20 -1.97 10.93 13.48
C GLN A 20 -3.26 11.63 13.87
N ASP A 21 -4.28 11.54 13.01
CA ASP A 21 -5.59 12.14 13.23
C ASP A 21 -6.43 11.36 14.26
N GLY A 22 -5.95 10.22 14.74
CA GLY A 22 -6.66 9.37 15.71
C GLY A 22 -7.88 8.63 15.12
N VAL A 23 -8.03 8.63 13.80
CA VAL A 23 -9.12 7.95 13.08
C VAL A 23 -9.00 6.43 13.22
N ILE A 24 -7.76 5.92 13.27
CA ILE A 24 -7.47 4.50 13.46
C ILE A 24 -6.44 4.29 14.57
N GLN A 25 -6.57 3.19 15.30
CA GLN A 25 -5.62 2.78 16.32
C GLN A 25 -4.37 2.16 15.70
N GLU A 26 -3.26 2.15 16.43
CA GLU A 26 -1.98 1.61 15.95
C GLU A 26 -2.06 0.14 15.50
N ALA A 27 -2.84 -0.69 16.20
CA ALA A 27 -3.08 -2.08 15.80
C ALA A 27 -3.79 -2.17 14.44
N GLN A 28 -4.75 -1.28 14.18
CA GLN A 28 -5.49 -1.22 12.91
C GLN A 28 -4.59 -0.72 11.78
N ALA A 29 -3.77 0.30 12.03
CA ALA A 29 -2.79 0.81 11.09
C ALA A 29 -1.76 -0.27 10.69
N THR A 30 -1.27 -1.03 11.67
CA THR A 30 -0.31 -2.13 11.45
C THR A 30 -0.94 -3.25 10.62
N THR A 31 -2.18 -3.62 10.92
CA THR A 31 -2.93 -4.63 10.17
C THR A 31 -3.15 -4.18 8.73
N LEU A 32 -3.61 -2.94 8.51
CA LEU A 32 -3.83 -2.38 7.17
C LEU A 32 -2.53 -2.33 6.37
N ALA A 33 -1.43 -1.86 6.96
CA ALA A 33 -0.14 -1.81 6.30
C ALA A 33 0.38 -3.22 5.92
N ALA A 34 0.14 -4.23 6.76
CA ALA A 34 0.52 -5.62 6.48
C ALA A 34 -0.28 -6.22 5.30
N THR A 35 -1.50 -5.73 5.04
CA THR A 35 -2.28 -6.18 3.87
C THR A 35 -1.82 -5.59 2.54
N ILE A 36 -0.92 -4.59 2.55
CA ILE A 36 -0.41 -3.95 1.32
C ILE A 36 0.69 -4.84 0.73
N GLU A 37 0.34 -5.60 -0.30
CA GLU A 37 1.29 -6.34 -1.12
C GLU A 37 1.63 -5.49 -2.35
N VAL A 38 2.86 -4.98 -2.41
CA VAL A 38 3.31 -4.19 -3.56
C VAL A 38 3.55 -5.11 -4.74
N GLN A 39 2.76 -4.95 -5.79
CA GLN A 39 2.95 -5.66 -7.04
C GLN A 39 4.04 -4.94 -7.85
N TYR A 40 5.17 -5.62 -8.04
CA TYR A 40 6.25 -5.14 -8.89
C TYR A 40 5.84 -5.19 -10.37
N PHE A 41 6.35 -4.25 -11.16
CA PHE A 41 6.12 -4.21 -12.59
C PHE A 41 6.73 -5.45 -13.25
N ASP A 42 5.90 -6.24 -13.93
CA ASP A 42 6.34 -7.47 -14.60
C ASP A 42 6.91 -7.13 -15.98
N TRP A 43 8.23 -7.09 -16.07
CA TRP A 43 8.97 -6.81 -17.30
C TRP A 43 8.76 -7.87 -18.40
N ARG A 44 8.29 -9.08 -18.06
CA ARG A 44 7.94 -10.10 -19.08
C ARG A 44 6.72 -9.71 -19.89
N LYS A 45 5.82 -8.86 -19.35
CA LYS A 45 4.68 -8.33 -20.12
C LYS A 45 5.10 -7.28 -21.14
N LEU A 46 6.19 -6.56 -20.88
CA LEU A 46 6.74 -5.57 -21.81
C LEU A 46 7.44 -6.24 -23.00
N ALA A 47 8.15 -7.35 -22.76
CA ALA A 47 8.90 -8.06 -23.79
C ALA A 47 8.04 -8.79 -24.85
N LYS A 48 6.72 -8.81 -24.69
CA LYS A 48 5.76 -9.43 -25.64
C LYS A 48 5.13 -8.43 -26.62
N HIS A 49 5.47 -7.13 -26.51
CA HIS A 49 5.00 -6.07 -27.40
C HIS A 49 6.13 -5.49 -28.23
#